data_AF-D3SZQ1-F1
#
_entry.id   AF-D3SZQ1-F1
#
_cell.length_a   1.000
_cell.length_b   1.000
_cell.length_c   1.000
_cell.angle_alpha   90.00
_cell.angle_beta   90.00
_cell.angle_gamma   90.00
#
_symmetry.space_group_name_H-M   'P 1'
#
loop_
_entity.id
_entity.type
_entity.pdbx_description
1 polymer ?
#
loop_
_entity_poly.entity_id
_entity_poly.type
_entity_poly.pdbx_seq_one_letter_code
_entity_poly.pdbx_strand_id
1 'polypeptide(L)'
;MTLSEEATERLADVVELQPTKNSELQDRWEMESGSEVHQYLENELGDYYFRDDNSLIRATAEAADLVDVEPGIESDPDAEGAPSRVRVPELQVQIVDVLAGPDEESESVVSVLHALRDEFDVDPGAEDVRSGLQSLRRKGVVEVEYRTVPTFRLAAPRDEIEVEAAN
;
A
#
# COMPACT_ATOMS: atom_id res chain seq x y z
N MET A 1 -2.94 -10.28 -26.74
CA MET A 1 -1.87 -9.50 -27.37
C MET A 1 -0.66 -9.61 -26.47
N THR A 2 0.56 -9.73 -27.00
CA THR A 2 1.75 -9.70 -26.13
C THR A 2 2.07 -8.25 -25.81
N LEU A 3 2.23 -7.94 -24.52
CA LEU A 3 2.65 -6.62 -24.07
C LEU A 3 4.03 -6.26 -24.64
N SER A 4 4.29 -4.96 -24.77
CA SER A 4 5.64 -4.46 -25.00
C SER A 4 6.50 -4.68 -23.75
N GLU A 5 7.83 -4.60 -23.88
CA GLU A 5 8.75 -4.68 -22.74
C GLU A 5 8.41 -3.61 -21.69
N GLU A 6 8.25 -2.34 -22.13
CA GLU A 6 7.88 -1.24 -21.24
C GLU A 6 6.52 -1.45 -20.55
N ALA A 7 5.52 -1.97 -21.28
CA ALA A 7 4.22 -2.27 -20.69
C ALA A 7 4.30 -3.43 -19.68
N THR A 8 5.19 -4.38 -19.89
CA THR A 8 5.44 -5.48 -18.95
C THR A 8 6.11 -4.97 -17.67
N GLU A 9 7.11 -4.09 -17.80
CA GLU A 9 7.77 -3.45 -16.65
C GLU A 9 6.79 -2.58 -15.84
N ARG A 10 5.98 -1.75 -16.52
CA ARG A 10 4.96 -0.94 -15.84
C ARG A 10 3.86 -1.80 -15.23
N LEU A 11 3.51 -2.93 -15.83
CA LEU A 11 2.55 -3.85 -15.24
C LEU A 11 3.12 -4.49 -13.96
N ALA A 12 4.40 -4.82 -13.94
CA ALA A 12 5.09 -5.28 -12.74
C ALA A 12 4.99 -4.26 -11.60
N ASP A 13 5.21 -2.98 -11.88
CA ASP A 13 5.01 -1.91 -10.88
C ASP A 13 3.57 -1.86 -10.36
N VAL A 14 2.57 -2.02 -11.23
CA VAL A 14 1.16 -2.06 -10.81
C VAL A 14 0.89 -3.25 -9.90
N VAL A 15 1.44 -4.43 -10.21
CA VAL A 15 1.31 -5.64 -9.40
C VAL A 15 2.00 -5.48 -8.05
N GLU A 16 3.20 -4.92 -8.02
CA GLU A 16 3.99 -4.75 -6.80
C GLU A 16 3.41 -3.69 -5.86
N LEU A 17 2.84 -2.61 -6.41
CA LEU A 17 2.41 -1.47 -5.60
C LEU A 17 0.94 -1.51 -5.22
N GLN A 18 0.17 -2.44 -5.78
CA GLN A 18 -1.26 -2.49 -5.52
C GLN A 18 -1.57 -2.65 -4.01
N PRO A 19 -2.68 -2.04 -3.54
CA PRO A 19 -3.49 -1.05 -4.22
C PRO A 19 -2.75 0.31 -4.29
N THR A 20 -2.66 0.90 -5.49
CA THR A 20 -1.88 2.13 -5.75
C THR A 20 -2.73 3.26 -6.35
N LYS A 21 -2.15 4.45 -6.51
CA LYS A 21 -2.78 5.63 -7.14
C LYS A 21 -1.98 6.13 -8.33
N ASN A 22 -2.65 6.90 -9.20
CA ASN A 22 -1.99 7.51 -10.36
C ASN A 22 -0.80 8.38 -9.96
N SER A 23 -0.86 9.09 -8.84
CA SER A 23 0.26 9.93 -8.37
C SER A 23 1.50 9.11 -8.04
N GLU A 24 1.32 7.92 -7.43
CA GLU A 24 2.45 7.06 -7.04
C GLU A 24 3.12 6.43 -8.27
N LEU A 25 2.30 6.04 -9.26
CA LEU A 25 2.81 5.57 -10.56
C LEU A 25 3.41 6.71 -11.38
N GLN A 26 2.83 7.91 -11.31
CA GLN A 26 3.36 9.11 -11.97
C GLN A 26 4.79 9.39 -11.49
N ASP A 27 4.99 9.40 -10.18
CA ASP A 27 6.31 9.64 -9.58
C ASP A 27 7.30 8.54 -9.97
N ARG A 28 6.87 7.27 -9.98
CA ARG A 28 7.72 6.12 -10.33
C ARG A 28 8.09 6.09 -11.82
N TRP A 29 7.16 6.46 -12.71
CA TRP A 29 7.35 6.43 -14.16
C TRP A 29 7.82 7.76 -14.73
N GLU A 30 8.10 8.74 -13.86
CA GLU A 30 8.55 10.10 -14.23
C GLU A 30 7.59 10.79 -15.23
N MET A 31 6.29 10.55 -15.10
CA MET A 31 5.25 11.09 -16.00
C MET A 31 4.82 12.51 -15.62
N GLU A 32 4.30 13.26 -16.60
CA GLU A 32 3.97 14.68 -16.40
C GLU A 32 2.72 14.87 -15.53
N SER A 33 1.81 13.89 -15.53
CA SER A 33 0.56 13.97 -14.75
C SER A 33 -0.09 12.62 -14.49
N GLY A 34 -0.91 12.55 -13.43
CA GLY A 34 -1.76 11.38 -13.17
C GLY A 34 -2.82 11.11 -14.26
N SER A 35 -3.14 12.11 -15.09
CA SER A 35 -4.02 11.91 -16.27
C SER A 35 -3.29 11.20 -17.41
N GLU A 36 -1.98 11.40 -17.54
CA GLU A 36 -1.14 10.67 -18.49
C GLU A 36 -1.02 9.20 -18.06
N VAL A 37 -0.80 8.95 -16.77
CA VAL A 37 -0.85 7.60 -16.19
C VAL A 37 -2.18 6.92 -16.49
N HIS A 38 -3.31 7.62 -16.28
CA HIS A 38 -4.62 7.03 -16.57
C HIS A 38 -4.78 6.65 -18.05
N GLN A 39 -4.36 7.53 -18.97
CA GLN A 39 -4.42 7.24 -20.39
C GLN A 39 -3.52 6.06 -20.78
N TYR A 40 -2.33 5.97 -20.19
CA TYR A 40 -1.44 4.83 -20.41
C TYR A 40 -2.07 3.52 -19.94
N LEU A 41 -2.60 3.51 -18.71
CA LEU A 41 -3.27 2.34 -18.15
C LEU A 41 -4.44 1.87 -19.04
N GLU A 42 -5.30 2.78 -19.48
CA GLU A 42 -6.43 2.44 -20.34
C GLU A 42 -6.02 1.90 -21.72
N ASN A 43 -4.97 2.48 -22.32
CA ASN A 43 -4.57 2.13 -23.68
C ASN A 43 -3.70 0.87 -23.75
N GLU A 44 -2.77 0.71 -22.81
CA GLU A 44 -1.74 -0.34 -22.86
C GLU A 44 -2.05 -1.50 -21.91
N LEU A 45 -2.65 -1.20 -20.74
CA LEU A 45 -2.83 -2.18 -19.66
C LEU A 45 -4.29 -2.49 -19.34
N GLY A 46 -5.26 -2.00 -20.13
CA GLY A 46 -6.69 -2.04 -19.81
C GLY A 46 -7.26 -3.43 -19.47
N ASP A 47 -6.70 -4.49 -20.05
CA ASP A 47 -7.11 -5.87 -19.78
C ASP A 47 -6.49 -6.46 -18.49
N TYR A 48 -5.49 -5.79 -17.91
CA TYR A 48 -4.63 -6.29 -16.83
C TYR A 48 -4.79 -5.53 -15.51
N TYR A 49 -5.61 -4.49 -15.48
CA TYR A 49 -5.84 -3.70 -14.27
C TYR A 49 -7.32 -3.37 -14.09
N PHE A 50 -7.68 -3.05 -12.85
CA PHE A 50 -9.00 -2.51 -12.52
C PHE A 50 -8.88 -1.47 -11.40
N ARG A 51 -9.97 -0.76 -11.14
CA ARG A 51 -10.10 0.12 -9.97
C ARG A 51 -11.03 -0.50 -8.95
N ASP A 52 -10.63 -0.52 -7.69
CA ASP A 52 -11.48 -0.96 -6.59
C ASP A 52 -12.50 0.10 -6.17
N ASP A 53 -13.34 -0.22 -5.18
CA ASP A 53 -14.37 0.69 -4.66
C ASP A 53 -13.82 2.01 -4.09
N ASN A 54 -12.53 2.04 -3.71
CA ASN A 54 -11.82 3.23 -3.25
C ASN A 54 -11.13 3.97 -4.40
N SER A 55 -11.41 3.61 -5.65
CA SER A 55 -10.78 4.12 -6.87
C SER A 55 -9.27 3.87 -6.94
N LEU A 56 -8.75 2.90 -6.17
CA LEU A 56 -7.35 2.51 -6.20
C LEU A 56 -7.11 1.53 -7.34
N ILE A 57 -5.93 1.62 -7.95
CA ILE A 57 -5.49 0.75 -9.04
C ILE A 57 -5.05 -0.59 -8.44
N ARG A 58 -5.58 -1.69 -9.00
CA ARG A 58 -5.18 -3.07 -8.72
C ARG A 58 -4.91 -3.82 -10.00
N ALA A 59 -3.99 -4.77 -9.96
CA ALA A 59 -3.72 -5.69 -11.06
C ALA A 59 -4.71 -6.84 -11.02
N THR A 60 -5.03 -7.43 -12.18
CA THR A 60 -5.77 -8.70 -12.23
C THR A 60 -4.86 -9.86 -11.81
N ALA A 61 -5.42 -11.00 -11.43
CA ALA A 61 -4.63 -12.20 -11.13
C ALA A 61 -3.79 -12.63 -12.35
N GLU A 62 -4.37 -12.58 -13.55
CA GLU A 62 -3.69 -12.87 -14.82
C GLU A 62 -2.49 -11.93 -15.06
N ALA A 63 -2.57 -10.68 -14.59
CA ALA A 63 -1.46 -9.74 -14.68
C ALA A 63 -0.29 -10.13 -13.78
N ALA A 64 -0.57 -10.59 -12.55
CA ALA A 64 0.47 -11.05 -11.63
C ALA A 64 1.20 -12.29 -12.18
N ASP A 65 0.45 -13.25 -12.73
CA ASP A 65 1.02 -14.44 -13.40
C ASP A 65 1.89 -14.08 -14.62
N LEU A 66 1.57 -12.97 -15.30
CA LEU A 66 2.27 -12.56 -16.52
C LEU A 66 3.66 -11.96 -16.25
N VAL A 67 3.81 -11.22 -15.15
CA VAL A 67 5.03 -10.43 -14.86
C VAL A 67 5.99 -11.11 -13.88
N ASP A 68 5.62 -12.25 -13.30
CA ASP A 68 6.41 -13.01 -12.31
C ASP A 68 6.88 -12.09 -11.14
N VAL A 69 6.00 -11.18 -10.72
CA VAL A 69 6.21 -10.31 -9.55
C VAL A 69 5.14 -10.60 -8.52
N GLU A 70 5.58 -10.75 -7.28
CA GLU A 70 4.68 -10.99 -6.16
C GLU A 70 3.86 -9.73 -5.85
N PRO A 71 2.55 -9.87 -5.62
CA PRO A 71 1.66 -8.73 -5.46
C PRO A 71 1.94 -7.95 -4.16
N GLY A 72 1.74 -6.63 -4.22
CA GLY A 72 1.91 -5.73 -3.06
C GLY A 72 0.98 -6.00 -1.88
N ILE A 73 -0.13 -6.68 -2.14
CA ILE A 73 -1.04 -7.26 -1.15
C ILE A 73 -1.49 -8.64 -1.63
N GLU A 74 -1.58 -9.58 -0.70
CA GLU A 74 -2.37 -10.80 -0.88
C GLU A 74 -3.59 -10.67 0.00
N SER A 75 -4.76 -10.75 -0.61
CA SER A 75 -6.05 -10.73 0.08
C SER A 75 -6.91 -11.78 -0.57
N ASP A 76 -7.54 -12.61 0.25
CA ASP A 76 -8.54 -13.52 -0.26
C ASP A 76 -9.71 -12.68 -0.81
N PRO A 77 -10.11 -12.83 -2.09
CA PRO A 77 -11.15 -12.01 -2.70
C PRO A 77 -12.51 -12.16 -1.99
N ASP A 78 -12.69 -13.23 -1.20
CA ASP A 78 -13.90 -13.48 -0.41
C ASP A 78 -13.75 -13.09 1.08
N ALA A 79 -12.57 -12.63 1.52
CA ALA A 79 -12.35 -12.17 2.90
C ALA A 79 -12.65 -10.67 3.06
N GLU A 80 -13.68 -10.35 3.83
CA GLU A 80 -13.88 -9.00 4.38
C GLU A 80 -12.90 -8.80 5.54
N GLY A 81 -11.83 -8.01 5.35
CA GLY A 81 -10.88 -7.73 6.43
C GLY A 81 -9.52 -7.19 5.98
N ALA A 82 -8.57 -7.21 6.92
CA ALA A 82 -7.17 -6.90 6.63
C ALA A 82 -6.58 -7.93 5.65
N PRO A 83 -5.65 -7.52 4.78
CA PRO A 83 -4.92 -8.44 3.91
C PRO A 83 -4.15 -9.47 4.73
N SER A 84 -4.05 -10.70 4.21
CA SER A 84 -3.25 -11.76 4.85
C SER A 84 -1.76 -11.49 4.72
N ARG A 85 -1.33 -10.88 3.60
CA ARG A 85 0.06 -10.49 3.37
C ARG A 85 0.17 -9.12 2.74
N VAL A 86 1.16 -8.34 3.17
CA VAL A 86 1.42 -7.00 2.66
C VAL A 86 2.91 -6.74 2.50
N ARG A 87 3.28 -6.27 1.31
CA ARG A 87 4.64 -5.80 1.02
C ARG A 87 4.70 -4.29 1.06
N VAL A 88 5.56 -3.76 1.90
CA VAL A 88 5.68 -2.32 2.13
C VAL A 88 7.12 -1.90 2.40
N PRO A 89 7.48 -0.63 2.16
CA PRO A 89 8.75 -0.07 2.62
C PRO A 89 9.04 -0.34 4.09
N GLU A 90 10.33 -0.44 4.44
CA GLU A 90 10.81 -0.78 5.79
C GLU A 90 10.19 0.08 6.90
N LEU A 91 10.04 1.39 6.68
CA LEU A 91 9.39 2.29 7.64
C LEU A 91 7.96 1.83 8.00
N GLN A 92 7.22 1.29 7.02
CA GLN A 92 5.84 0.85 7.23
C GLN A 92 5.77 -0.49 7.96
N VAL A 93 6.77 -1.36 7.79
CA VAL A 93 6.96 -2.56 8.62
C VAL A 93 7.12 -2.13 10.08
N GLN A 94 8.05 -1.20 10.34
CA GLN A 94 8.30 -0.68 11.68
C GLN A 94 7.07 0.02 12.28
N ILE A 95 6.28 0.74 11.46
CA ILE A 95 5.01 1.34 11.91
C ILE A 95 4.05 0.25 12.39
N VAL A 96 3.91 -0.86 11.66
CA VAL A 96 3.00 -1.96 12.07
C VAL A 96 3.45 -2.59 13.37
N ASP A 97 4.76 -2.76 13.58
CA ASP A 97 5.31 -3.35 14.80
C ASP A 97 4.99 -2.54 16.05
N VAL A 98 5.02 -1.20 15.96
CA VAL A 98 4.77 -0.32 17.13
C VAL A 98 3.30 0.08 17.28
N LEU A 99 2.51 0.06 16.22
CA LEU A 99 1.15 0.60 16.23
C LEU A 99 0.22 -0.24 17.08
N ALA A 100 -0.61 0.39 17.89
CA ALA A 100 -1.68 -0.22 18.68
C ALA A 100 -2.52 -1.25 17.89
N GLY A 101 -2.79 -2.39 18.51
CA GLY A 101 -3.66 -3.43 18.00
C GLY A 101 -5.13 -3.01 17.87
N PRO A 102 -5.99 -3.87 17.29
CA PRO A 102 -7.39 -3.55 17.02
C PRO A 102 -8.22 -3.28 18.29
N ASP A 103 -7.88 -3.95 19.40
CA ASP A 103 -8.54 -3.80 20.71
C ASP A 103 -7.88 -2.73 21.61
N GLU A 104 -6.80 -2.11 21.15
CA GLU A 104 -6.05 -1.09 21.89
C GLU A 104 -6.51 0.33 21.51
N GLU A 105 -6.11 1.33 22.32
CA GLU A 105 -6.44 2.73 22.05
C GLU A 105 -5.70 3.25 20.82
N SER A 106 -6.44 3.85 19.88
CA SER A 106 -5.85 4.44 18.67
C SER A 106 -4.83 5.53 18.98
N GLU A 107 -3.75 5.58 18.20
CA GLU A 107 -2.59 6.42 18.44
C GLU A 107 -2.47 7.57 17.44
N SER A 108 -1.91 8.70 17.87
CA SER A 108 -1.62 9.81 16.97
C SER A 108 -0.34 9.55 16.17
N VAL A 109 -0.17 10.26 15.04
CA VAL A 109 1.08 10.24 14.26
C VAL A 109 2.31 10.54 15.13
N VAL A 110 2.17 11.46 16.09
CA VAL A 110 3.26 11.86 16.99
C VAL A 110 3.58 10.73 17.98
N SER A 111 2.56 10.02 18.46
CA SER A 111 2.74 8.85 19.34
C SER A 111 3.53 7.75 18.62
N VAL A 112 3.12 7.39 17.40
CA VAL A 112 3.79 6.38 16.56
C VAL A 112 5.24 6.80 16.26
N LEU A 113 5.46 8.06 15.92
CA LEU A 113 6.80 8.59 15.67
C LEU A 113 7.71 8.48 16.89
N HIS A 114 7.20 8.71 18.11
CA HIS A 114 7.97 8.48 19.33
C HIS A 114 8.25 6.98 19.53
N ALA A 115 7.27 6.11 19.34
CA ALA A 115 7.46 4.67 19.46
C ALA A 115 8.52 4.13 18.48
N LEU A 116 8.53 4.61 17.23
CA LEU A 116 9.56 4.28 16.23
C LEU A 116 10.97 4.68 16.68
N ARG A 117 11.11 5.88 17.25
CA ARG A 117 12.39 6.36 17.79
C ARG A 117 12.85 5.51 18.97
N ASP A 118 11.93 5.14 19.86
CA ASP A 118 12.24 4.40 21.08
C ASP A 118 12.59 2.92 20.78
N GLU A 119 11.88 2.26 19.84
CA GLU A 119 12.07 0.84 19.53
C GLU A 119 13.17 0.59 18.49
N PHE A 120 13.22 1.40 17.43
CA PHE A 120 14.08 1.14 16.27
C PHE A 120 15.28 2.10 16.14
N ASP A 121 15.40 3.09 17.03
CA ASP A 121 16.45 4.14 16.99
C ASP A 121 16.47 4.89 15.63
N VAL A 122 15.30 5.02 14.99
CA VAL A 122 15.13 5.75 13.71
C VAL A 122 14.52 7.13 13.94
N ASP A 123 14.82 8.10 13.06
CA ASP A 123 14.25 9.45 13.13
C ASP A 123 13.53 9.87 11.84
N PRO A 124 12.41 9.20 11.47
CA PRO A 124 11.62 9.59 10.32
C PRO A 124 10.90 10.93 10.54
N GLY A 125 10.62 11.66 9.45
CA GLY A 125 9.79 12.85 9.53
C GLY A 125 8.34 12.51 9.88
N ALA A 126 7.64 13.43 10.56
CA ALA A 126 6.22 13.27 10.85
C ALA A 126 5.36 13.12 9.58
N GLU A 127 5.78 13.73 8.47
CA GLU A 127 5.13 13.59 7.17
C GLU A 127 5.33 12.17 6.60
N ASP A 128 6.51 11.57 6.77
CA ASP A 128 6.80 10.21 6.32
C ASP A 128 5.96 9.19 7.10
N VAL A 129 5.88 9.34 8.42
CA VAL A 129 5.04 8.49 9.29
C VAL A 129 3.57 8.64 8.90
N ARG A 130 3.10 9.87 8.69
CA ARG A 130 1.72 10.13 8.24
C ARG A 130 1.43 9.52 6.87
N SER A 131 2.37 9.61 5.93
CA SER A 131 2.26 9.01 4.60
C SER A 131 2.20 7.48 4.69
N GLY A 132 3.08 6.88 5.49
CA GLY A 132 3.10 5.44 5.77
C GLY A 132 1.78 4.93 6.35
N LEU A 133 1.26 5.60 7.39
CA LEU A 133 -0.05 5.27 7.99
C LEU A 133 -1.20 5.37 6.98
N GLN A 134 -1.20 6.39 6.11
CA GLN A 134 -2.20 6.51 5.06
C GLN A 134 -2.07 5.42 4.00
N SER A 135 -0.84 5.01 3.68
CA SER A 135 -0.58 3.90 2.78
C SER A 135 -1.12 2.59 3.36
N LEU A 136 -0.76 2.27 4.60
CA LEU A 136 -1.25 1.10 5.32
C LEU A 136 -2.78 1.08 5.46
N ARG A 137 -3.39 2.24 5.69
CA ARG A 137 -4.86 2.39 5.70
C ARG A 137 -5.48 2.01 4.35
N ARG A 138 -4.88 2.44 3.23
CA ARG A 138 -5.38 2.07 1.89
C ARG A 138 -5.29 0.57 1.64
N LYS A 139 -4.25 -0.06 2.18
CA LYS A 139 -4.05 -1.51 2.13
C LYS A 139 -4.96 -2.28 3.09
N GLY A 140 -5.75 -1.61 3.93
CA GLY A 140 -6.63 -2.26 4.91
C GLY A 140 -5.92 -2.78 6.16
N VAL A 141 -4.63 -2.48 6.33
CA VAL A 141 -3.84 -2.89 7.51
C VAL A 141 -4.17 -2.06 8.74
N VAL A 142 -4.57 -0.80 8.53
CA VAL A 142 -4.76 0.20 9.57
C VAL A 142 -6.14 0.85 9.46
N GLU A 143 -6.80 1.01 10.59
CA GLU A 143 -8.00 1.82 10.74
C GLU A 143 -7.64 3.24 11.20
N VAL A 144 -8.51 4.20 10.87
CA VAL A 144 -8.38 5.58 11.31
C VAL A 144 -9.65 6.03 12.03
N GLU A 145 -9.46 6.67 13.18
CA GLU A 145 -10.53 7.35 13.90
C GLU A 145 -10.48 8.85 13.63
N TYR A 146 -11.52 9.35 12.97
CA TYR A 146 -11.64 10.77 12.63
C TYR A 146 -12.12 11.59 13.82
N ARG A 147 -11.16 12.12 14.57
CA ARG A 147 -11.36 13.15 15.61
C ARG A 147 -10.60 14.42 15.23
N THR A 148 -10.50 15.39 16.15
CA THR A 148 -9.77 16.66 15.89
C THR A 148 -8.35 16.43 15.36
N VAL A 149 -7.67 15.42 15.90
CA VAL A 149 -6.40 14.89 15.38
C VAL A 149 -6.63 13.43 15.01
N PRO A 150 -6.52 13.03 13.74
CA PRO A 150 -6.69 11.64 13.35
C PRO A 150 -5.78 10.71 14.14
N THR A 151 -6.35 9.60 14.61
CA THR A 151 -5.62 8.54 15.30
C THR A 151 -5.78 7.22 14.55
N PHE A 152 -4.83 6.31 14.74
CA PHE A 152 -4.66 5.10 13.95
C PHE A 152 -4.50 3.88 14.85
N ARG A 153 -4.94 2.73 14.37
CA ARG A 153 -4.69 1.41 15.00
C ARG A 153 -4.71 0.33 13.94
N LEU A 154 -4.18 -0.84 14.24
CA LEU A 154 -4.25 -1.99 13.33
C LEU A 154 -5.71 -2.45 13.14
N ALA A 155 -6.03 -2.88 11.92
CA ALA A 155 -7.36 -3.37 11.57
C ALA A 155 -7.60 -4.83 12.02
N ALA A 156 -6.52 -5.60 12.20
CA ALA A 156 -6.55 -6.97 12.70
C ALA A 156 -5.35 -7.21 13.64
N PRO A 157 -5.33 -8.30 14.41
CA PRO A 157 -4.19 -8.64 15.26
C PRO A 157 -2.89 -8.73 14.45
N ARG A 158 -1.77 -8.31 15.04
CA ARG A 158 -0.45 -8.32 14.38
C ARG A 158 -0.10 -9.71 13.83
N ASP A 159 -0.44 -10.77 14.55
CA ASP A 159 -0.16 -12.15 14.17
C ASP A 159 -1.02 -12.66 12.99
N GLU A 160 -2.05 -11.92 12.58
CA GLU A 160 -2.93 -12.26 11.43
C GLU A 160 -2.51 -11.55 10.13
N ILE A 161 -1.58 -10.59 10.20
CA ILE A 161 -1.11 -9.80 9.06
C ILE A 161 0.37 -10.08 8.84
N GLU A 162 0.70 -10.78 7.76
CA GLU A 162 2.10 -10.99 7.38
C GLU A 162 2.62 -9.74 6.65
N VAL A 163 3.48 -8.96 7.31
CA VAL A 163 4.07 -7.74 6.75
C VAL A 163 5.53 -7.96 6.40
N GLU A 164 5.88 -7.73 5.13
CA GLU A 164 7.22 -7.90 4.61
C GLU A 164 7.78 -6.60 4.04
N ALA A 165 9.10 -6.40 4.19
CA ALA A 165 9.80 -5.32 3.54
C ALA A 165 9.89 -5.58 2.02
N ALA A 166 9.39 -4.66 1.20
CA ALA A 166 9.70 -4.62 -0.22
C ALA A 166 11.16 -4.13 -0.39
N ASN A 167 12.00 -4.95 -1.05
CA ASN A 167 13.42 -4.64 -1.32
C ASN A 167 13.60 -3.55 -2.39
#